data_AF-A0A935X4H6-F1
#
_entry.id   AF-A0A935X4H6-F1
#
_cell.length_a   1.000
_cell.length_b   1.000
_cell.length_c   1.000
_cell.angle_alpha   90.00
_cell.angle_beta   90.00
_cell.angle_gamma   90.00
#
_symmetry.space_group_name_H-M   'P 1'
#
loop_
_entity.id
_entity.type
_entity.pdbx_description
1 polymer ?
#
loop_
_entity_poly.entity_id
_entity_poly.type
_entity_poly.pdbx_seq_one_letter_code
_entity_poly.pdbx_strand_id
1 'polypeptide(L)' 'MKDHVYVFERTGAGFRARAVTLVNEGATSSIVTADLPVQAQIAVAGVSALKARLMETR' A
#
# COMPACT_ATOMS: atom_id res chain seq x y z
N MET A 1 5.14 19.41 3.57
CA MET A 1 4.51 18.17 4.09
C MET A 1 5.22 17.01 3.43
N LYS A 2 5.61 15.96 4.16
CA LYS A 2 6.28 14.80 3.55
C LYS A 2 5.19 13.84 3.08
N ASP A 3 5.16 13.53 1.80
CA ASP A 3 4.19 12.58 1.26
C ASP A 3 4.47 11.18 1.85
N HIS A 4 3.43 10.56 2.40
CA HIS A 4 3.49 9.20 2.92
C HIS A 4 2.92 8.23 1.89
N VAL A 5 3.73 7.26 1.46
CA VAL A 5 3.33 6.22 0.53
C VAL A 5 2.79 5.03 1.30
N TYR A 6 1.70 4.46 0.83
CA TYR A 6 1.04 3.30 1.43
C TYR A 6 0.80 2.23 0.39
N VAL A 7 0.89 0.97 0.82
CA VAL A 7 0.38 -0.19 0.08
C VAL A 7 -0.78 -0.81 0.86
N PHE A 8 -1.68 -1.50 0.16
CA PHE A 8 -2.73 -2.29 0.79
C PHE A 8 -2.36 -3.76 0.80
N GLU A 9 -1.94 -4.26 1.97
CA GLU A 9 -1.60 -5.66 2.21
C GLU A 9 -2.89 -6.48 2.37
N ARG A 10 -2.98 -7.61 1.66
CA ARG A 10 -4.07 -8.58 1.83
C ARG A 10 -3.91 -9.30 3.16
N THR A 11 -5.00 -9.38 3.90
CA THR A 11 -5.13 -10.10 5.17
C THR A 11 -6.28 -11.10 5.06
N GLY A 12 -6.43 -11.99 6.04
CA GLY A 12 -7.55 -12.93 6.09
C GLY A 12 -8.94 -12.26 6.14
N ALA A 13 -9.01 -11.00 6.58
CA ALA A 13 -10.25 -10.24 6.73
C ALA A 13 -10.46 -9.13 5.67
N GLY A 14 -9.58 -9.03 4.67
CA GLY A 14 -9.65 -7.97 3.65
C GLY A 14 -8.30 -7.32 3.41
N PHE A 15 -8.23 -5.99 3.42
CA PHE A 15 -6.99 -5.25 3.16
C PHE A 15 -6.64 -4.32 4.31
N ARG A 16 -5.35 -4.22 4.61
CA ARG A 16 -4.81 -3.29 5.60
C ARG A 16 -3.82 -2.34 4.93
N ALA A 17 -3.99 -1.04 5.13
CA ALA A 17 -3.00 -0.05 4.69
C ALA A 17 -1.72 -0.17 5.52
N ARG A 18 -0.57 -0.25 4.84
CA ARG A 18 0.75 -0.28 5.45
C ARG A 18 1.60 0.81 4.83
N ALA A 19 2.21 1.63 5.69
CA ALA A 19 3.15 2.65 5.25
C ALA A 19 4.42 1.98 4.68
N VAL A 20 4.93 2.52 3.58
CA VAL A 20 6.16 2.07 2.95
C VAL A 20 7.07 3.25 2.66
N THR A 21 8.36 3.00 2.58
CA THR A 21 9.34 4.00 2.13
C THR A 21 9.64 3.75 0.66
N LEU A 22 9.43 4.76 -0.18
CA LEU A 22 9.83 4.71 -1.58
C LEU A 22 11.36 4.78 -1.67
N VAL A 23 11.96 3.76 -2.26
CA VAL A 23 13.42 3.69 -2.50
C VAL A 23 13.75 4.23 -3.88
N ASN A 24 12.98 3.83 -4.89
CA ASN A 24 13.12 4.29 -6.26
C ASN A 24 11.78 4.22 -6.99
N GLU A 25 11.51 5.17 -7.87
CA GLU A 25 10.34 5.20 -8.74
C GLU A 25 10.78 5.10 -10.20
N GLY A 26 10.32 4.05 -10.88
CA GLY A 26 10.48 3.87 -12.31
C GLY A 26 9.17 4.15 -13.05
N ALA A 27 9.22 4.14 -14.38
CA ALA A 27 8.07 4.49 -15.22
C ALA A 27 6.86 3.56 -15.06
N THR A 28 7.09 2.27 -14.79
CA THR A 28 6.03 1.25 -14.69
C THR A 28 6.03 0.49 -13.37
N SER A 29 7.07 0.67 -12.54
CA SER A 29 7.21 -0.01 -11.25
C SER A 29 8.00 0.84 -10.28
N SER A 30 7.80 0.62 -9.00
CA SER A 30 8.53 1.29 -7.92
C SER A 30 9.16 0.25 -7.00
N ILE A 31 10.33 0.59 -6.46
CA ILE A 31 10.99 -0.17 -5.42
C ILE A 31 10.65 0.51 -4.10
N VAL A 32 10.08 -0.26 -3.17
CA VAL A 32 9.73 0.21 -1.84
C VAL A 32 10.37 -0.69 -0.79
N THR A 33 10.58 -0.15 0.41
CA THR A 33 11.00 -0.90 1.58
C THR A 33 9.98 -0.76 2.71
N ALA A 34 9.70 -1.86 3.39
CA ALA A 34 8.82 -1.95 4.55
C ALA A 34 9.01 -3.29 5.25
N ASP A 35 8.54 -3.35 6.50
CA ASP A 35 8.38 -4.62 7.22
C ASP A 35 7.15 -5.37 6.66
N LEU A 36 7.38 -6.17 5.61
CA LEU A 36 6.40 -7.01 4.92
C LEU A 36 6.95 -8.44 4.79
N PRO A 37 6.15 -9.48 5.11
CA PRO A 37 6.55 -10.85 4.84
C PRO A 37 6.82 -11.09 3.35
N VAL A 38 7.75 -11.98 3.01
CA VAL A 38 8.06 -12.35 1.61
C VAL A 38 6.82 -12.84 0.85
N GLN A 39 5.87 -13.46 1.55
CA GLN A 39 4.64 -14.01 0.96
C GLN A 39 3.48 -13.00 0.94
N ALA A 40 3.70 -11.76 1.35
CA ALA A 40 2.66 -10.75 1.41
C ALA A 40 2.12 -10.45 0.00
N GLN A 41 0.79 -10.42 -0.13
CA GLN A 41 0.12 -10.00 -1.34
C GLN A 41 -0.35 -8.55 -1.17
N ILE A 42 -0.14 -7.72 -2.19
CA ILE A 42 -0.59 -6.32 -2.19
C ILE A 42 -1.60 -6.07 -3.30
N ALA A 43 -2.52 -5.13 -3.08
CA ALA A 43 -3.44 -4.71 -4.11
C ALA A 43 -2.73 -3.82 -5.15
N VAL A 44 -2.80 -4.20 -6.43
CA VAL A 44 -2.32 -3.40 -7.58
C VAL A 44 -3.46 -2.85 -8.45
N ALA A 45 -4.70 -3.24 -8.14
CA ALA A 45 -5.92 -2.77 -8.78
C ALA A 45 -6.97 -2.43 -7.71
N GLY A 46 -7.89 -1.51 -8.03
CA GLY A 46 -8.94 -1.08 -7.08
C GLY A 46 -8.43 -0.24 -5.90
N VAL A 47 -7.18 0.24 -5.94
CA VAL A 47 -6.52 0.97 -4.84
C VAL A 47 -7.29 2.22 -4.42
N SER A 48 -7.91 2.94 -5.37
CA SER A 48 -8.72 4.13 -5.08
C SER A 48 -9.92 3.85 -4.19
N ALA A 49 -10.60 2.73 -4.39
CA ALA A 49 -11.74 2.32 -3.57
C ALA A 49 -11.29 1.94 -2.14
N LEU A 50 -10.15 1.24 -2.02
CA LEU A 50 -9.57 0.91 -0.72
C LEU A 50 -9.15 2.17 0.06
N LYS A 51 -8.57 3.16 -0.64
CA LYS A 51 -8.25 4.46 -0.07
C LYS A 51 -9.50 5.20 0.42
N ALA A 52 -10.56 5.26 -0.39
CA ALA A 52 -11.81 5.92 0.00
C ALA A 52 -12.38 5.35 1.31
N ARG A 53 -12.48 4.02 1.40
CA ARG A 53 -12.96 3.32 2.61
C ARG A 53 -12.11 3.62 3.86
N LEU A 54 -10.80 3.72 3.69
CA LEU A 54 -9.89 4.09 4.79
C LEU A 54 -10.13 5.53 5.28
N MET A 55 -10.50 6.44 4.37
CA MET A 55 -10.74 7.85 4.68
C MET A 55 -12.13 8.11 5.27
N GLU A 56 -13.13 7.29 4.92
CA GLU A 56 -14.49 7.36 5.49
C GLU A 56 -14.56 6.92 6.95
N THR A 57 -13.58 6.11 7.40
CA THR A 57 -13.53 5.59 8.78
C THR A 57 -12.78 6.54 9.73
N ARG A 58 -12.49 7.78 9.30
CA ARG A 58 -11.77 8.81 10.08
C ARG A 58 -12.69 9.88 10.64
#